data_AF-A0AAW4MWE6-F1
#
_entry.id   AF-A0AAW4MWE6-F1
#
_cell.length_a   1.000
_cell.length_b   1.000
_cell.length_c   1.000
_cell.angle_alpha   90.00
_cell.angle_beta   90.00
_cell.angle_gamma   90.00
#
_symmetry.space_group_name_H-M   'P 1'
#
loop_
_entity.id
_entity.type
_entity.pdbx_description
1 polymer ?
#
loop_
_entity_poly.entity_id
_entity_poly.type
_entity_poly.pdbx_seq_one_letter_code
_entity_poly.pdbx_strand_id
1 'polypeptide(L)' 'MDKLNINDFPSLDGVSLIPTKTLQYIINIYNNEVEKEMYQFENDAKRKAHLIKEGKRKAYSEEEFIELLEKEGL' A
#
# COMPACT_ATOMS: atom_id res chain seq x y z
N MET A 1 5.16 -1.98 17.69
CA MET A 1 6.54 -2.26 17.30
C MET A 1 7.34 -1.01 17.63
N ASP A 2 8.43 -1.16 18.38
CA ASP A 2 9.39 -0.07 18.52
C ASP A 2 9.93 0.27 17.14
N LYS A 3 9.90 1.55 16.78
CA LYS A 3 10.40 1.99 15.48
C LYS A 3 11.91 1.82 15.46
N LEU A 4 12.42 1.03 14.52
CA LEU A 4 13.85 0.96 14.25
C LEU A 4 14.35 2.34 13.81
N ASN A 5 15.33 2.88 14.54
CA ASN A 5 15.98 4.13 14.19
C ASN A 5 17.27 3.82 13.41
N ILE A 6 17.39 4.36 12.20
CA ILE A 6 18.56 4.14 11.35
C ILE A 6 19.86 4.66 11.98
N ASN A 7 19.75 5.62 12.91
CA ASN A 7 20.86 6.17 13.68
C ASN A 7 21.37 5.23 14.78
N ASP A 8 20.66 4.14 15.08
CA ASP A 8 21.12 3.13 16.04
C ASP A 8 22.19 2.20 15.41
N PHE A 9 22.40 2.28 14.10
CA PHE A 9 23.39 1.50 13.38
C PHE A 9 24.67 2.32 13.13
N PRO A 10 25.85 1.69 13.23
CA PRO A 10 27.09 2.36 12.83
C PRO A 10 27.03 2.75 11.36
N SER A 11 27.58 3.90 11.00
CA SER A 11 27.65 4.37 9.62
C SER A 11 29.10 4.47 9.13
N LEU A 12 29.32 4.16 7.86
CA LEU A 12 30.57 4.43 7.15
C LEU A 12 30.26 5.35 5.97
N ASP A 13 30.89 6.53 5.93
CA ASP A 13 30.68 7.54 4.87
C ASP A 13 29.21 7.92 4.62
N GLY A 14 28.42 8.00 5.68
CA GLY A 14 26.99 8.31 5.62
C GLY A 14 26.09 7.13 5.21
N VAL A 15 26.66 5.93 5.02
CA VAL A 15 25.91 4.69 4.77
C VAL A 15 25.81 3.88 6.05
N SER A 16 24.59 3.59 6.50
CA SER A 16 24.35 2.74 7.67
C SER A 16 24.75 1.29 7.39
N LEU A 17 25.59 0.73 8.26
CA LEU A 17 26.03 -0.66 8.25
C LEU A 17 25.05 -1.50 9.05
N ILE A 18 24.12 -2.13 8.34
CA ILE A 18 23.08 -2.96 8.93
C ILE A 18 23.46 -4.45 8.79
N PRO A 19 23.41 -5.24 9.87
CA PRO A 19 23.61 -6.68 9.77
C PRO A 19 22.62 -7.32 8.78
N THR A 20 23.11 -8.21 7.92
CA THR A 20 22.30 -8.80 6.83
C THR A 20 21.01 -9.47 7.31
N LYS A 21 21.04 -10.15 8.46
CA LYS A 21 19.84 -10.79 9.04
C LYS A 21 18.78 -9.75 9.45
N THR A 22 19.22 -8.62 9.99
CA THR A 22 18.33 -7.51 10.36
C THR A 22 17.72 -6.87 9.12
N LEU A 23 18.52 -6.65 8.07
CA LEU A 23 18.03 -6.12 6.80
C LEU A 23 16.98 -7.04 6.15
N GLN A 24 17.26 -8.35 6.11
CA GLN A 24 16.31 -9.34 5.59
C GLN A 24 14.99 -9.34 6.38
N TYR A 25 15.07 -9.21 7.71
CA TYR A 25 13.88 -9.12 8.56
C TYR A 25 13.03 -7.88 8.24
N ILE A 26 13.67 -6.71 8.07
CA ILE A 26 12.99 -5.47 7.70
C ILE A 26 12.30 -5.60 6.33
N ILE A 27 13.00 -6.16 5.33
CA ILE A 27 12.45 -6.39 3.99
C ILE A 27 11.22 -7.31 4.07
N ASN A 28 11.29 -8.38 4.86
CA ASN A 28 10.17 -9.30 5.02
C ASN A 28 8.95 -8.63 5.67
N ILE A 29 9.15 -7.76 6.66
CA ILE A 29 8.04 -6.98 7.25
C ILE A 29 7.39 -6.11 6.18
N TYR A 30 8.19 -5.35 5.44
CA TYR A 30 7.68 -4.46 4.40
C TYR A 30 6.90 -5.21 3.33
N ASN A 31 7.44 -6.32 2.83
CA ASN A 31 6.76 -7.14 1.83
C ASN A 31 5.44 -7.71 2.35
N ASN A 32 5.40 -8.19 3.59
CA ASN A 32 4.16 -8.70 4.20
C ASN A 32 3.10 -7.59 4.37
N GLU A 33 3.51 -6.36 4.70
CA GLU A 33 2.62 -5.21 4.79
C GLU A 33 2.04 -4.84 3.42
N VAL A 34 2.88 -4.76 2.40
CA VAL A 34 2.47 -4.50 1.01
C VAL A 34 1.51 -5.59 0.51
N GLU A 35 1.82 -6.86 0.75
CA GLU A 35 0.94 -7.97 0.37
C GLU A 35 -0.42 -7.89 1.08
N LYS A 36 -0.41 -7.52 2.37
CA LYS A 36 -1.64 -7.36 3.14
C LYS A 36 -2.49 -6.20 2.63
N GLU A 37 -1.88 -5.05 2.32
CA GLU A 37 -2.57 -3.90 1.73
C GLU A 37 -3.15 -4.25 0.36
N MET A 38 -2.36 -4.92 -0.49
CA MET A 38 -2.81 -5.37 -1.81
C MET A 38 -3.99 -6.33 -1.71
N TYR A 39 -3.94 -7.30 -0.79
CA TYR A 39 -5.02 -8.25 -0.54
C TYR A 39 -6.31 -7.55 -0.06
N GLN A 40 -6.17 -6.55 0.82
CA GLN A 40 -7.31 -5.74 1.27
C GLN A 40 -7.93 -4.95 0.11
N PHE A 41 -7.09 -4.29 -0.70
CA PHE A 41 -7.54 -3.55 -1.88
C PHE A 41 -8.29 -4.45 -2.86
N GLU A 42 -7.74 -5.62 -3.18
CA GLU A 42 -8.35 -6.57 -4.10
C GLU A 42 -9.72 -7.05 -3.60
N ASN A 43 -9.83 -7.40 -2.32
CA ASN A 43 -11.10 -7.83 -1.73
C ASN A 43 -12.14 -6.71 -1.72
N ASP A 44 -11.73 -5.48 -1.44
CA ASP A 44 -12.64 -4.34 -1.48
C ASP A 44 -13.10 -4.04 -2.91
N ALA A 45 -12.22 -4.14 -3.90
CA ALA A 45 -12.56 -4.02 -5.31
C ALA A 45 -13.59 -5.08 -5.73
N LYS A 46 -13.34 -6.36 -5.38
CA LYS A 46 -14.28 -7.47 -5.64
C LYS A 46 -15.63 -7.24 -4.98
N ARG A 47 -15.65 -6.81 -3.72
CA ARG A 47 -16.87 -6.49 -2.97
C ARG A 47 -17.65 -5.34 -3.61
N LYS A 48 -16.97 -4.26 -3.98
CA LYS A 48 -17.59 -3.12 -4.68
C LYS A 48 -18.21 -3.57 -6.01
N ALA A 49 -17.47 -4.34 -6.81
CA ALA A 49 -17.96 -4.88 -8.07
C ALA A 49 -19.20 -5.77 -7.89
N HIS A 50 -19.21 -6.62 -6.85
CA HIS A 50 -20.35 -7.46 -6.51
C HIS A 50 -21.60 -6.62 -6.17
N LEU A 51 -21.45 -5.60 -5.32
CA LEU A 51 -22.56 -4.71 -4.94
C LEU A 51 -23.11 -3.91 -6.12
N ILE A 52 -22.24 -3.51 -7.06
CA ILE A 52 -22.67 -2.87 -8.32
C ILE A 52 -23.49 -3.84 -9.17
N LYS A 53 -23.01 -5.09 -9.32
CA LYS A 53 -23.71 -6.14 -10.07
C LYS A 53 -25.09 -6.46 -9.48
N GLU A 54 -25.22 -6.44 -8.15
CA GLU A 54 -26.50 -6.63 -7.46
C GLU A 54 -27.41 -5.39 -7.48
N GLY A 55 -26.98 -4.28 -8.08
CA GLY A 55 -27.72 -3.02 -8.10
C GLY A 55 -27.80 -2.32 -6.74
N LYS A 56 -27.04 -2.79 -5.74
CA LYS A 56 -27.01 -2.24 -4.37
C LYS A 56 -26.08 -1.04 -4.23
N ARG A 57 -25.26 -0.75 -5.25
CA ARG A 57 -24.34 0.38 -5.31
C ARG A 57 -24.23 0.88 -6.75
N LYS A 58 -24.17 2.20 -6.97
CA LYS A 58 -23.80 2.76 -8.28
C LYS A 58 -22.30 2.62 -8.51
N ALA A 59 -21.88 2.39 -9.76
CA ALA A 59 -20.46 2.24 -10.10
C ALA A 59 -19.70 3.54 -9.84
N TYR A 60 -20.19 4.62 -10.46
CA TYR A 60 -19.91 6.03 -10.18
C TYR A 60 -21.14 6.80 -10.68
N SER A 61 -21.43 7.99 -10.14
CA SER A 61 -22.22 8.97 -10.88
C SER A 61 -21.39 9.53 -12.05
N GLU A 62 -22.05 10.16 -13.00
CA GLU A 62 -21.35 10.82 -14.11
C GLU A 62 -20.40 11.92 -13.58
N GLU A 63 -20.83 12.66 -12.55
CA GLU A 63 -19.99 13.68 -11.90
C GLU A 63 -18.77 13.06 -11.21
N GLU A 64 -18.95 11.96 -10.46
CA GLU A 64 -17.85 11.25 -9.80
C GLU A 64 -16.83 10.69 -10.80
N PHE A 65 -17.30 10.29 -11.99
CA PHE A 65 -16.43 9.78 -13.05
C PHE A 65 -15.63 10.92 -13.71
N ILE A 66 -16.27 12.07 -13.97
CA ILE A 66 -15.62 13.25 -14.54
C ILE A 66 -14.56 13.82 -13.58
N GLU A 67 -14.88 13.97 -12.29
CA GLU A 67 -13.90 14.42 -11.28
C GLU A 67 -12.67 13.50 -11.21
N LEU A 68 -12.87 12.20 -11.39
CA LEU A 68 -11.79 11.22 -11.40
C LEU A 68 -10.90 11.37 -12.64
N LEU A 69 -11.47 11.63 -13.82
CA LEU A 69 -10.70 11.88 -15.04
C LEU A 69 -9.88 13.17 -14.93
N GLU A 70 -10.48 14.26 -14.45
CA GLU A 70 -9.79 15.54 -14.26
C GLU A 70 -8.61 15.42 -13.30
N LYS A 71 -8.78 14.65 -12.21
CA LYS A 71 -7.72 14.42 -11.21
C LYS A 71 -6.52 13.64 -11.78
N GLU A 72 -6.78 12.70 -12.67
CA GLU A 72 -5.74 11.90 -13.35
C GLU A 72 -5.17 12.60 -14.59
N GLY A 73 -5.71 13.77 -14.95
CA GLY A 73 -5.24 14.58 -16.09
C GLY A 73 -5.67 14.05 -17.46
N LEU A 74 -6.81 13.35 -17.53
CA LEU A 74 -7.39 12.76 -18.74
C LEU A 74 -8.55 13.58 -19.31
#